data_AF-A0AAE8IMV3-F1
#
_entry.id   AF-A0AAE8IMV3-F1
#
_cell.length_a   1.000
_cell.length_b   1.000
_cell.length_c   1.000
_cell.angle_alpha   90.00
_cell.angle_beta   90.00
_cell.angle_gamma   90.00
#
_symmetry.space_group_name_H-M   'P 1'
#
loop_
_entity.id
_entity.type
_entity.pdbx_description
1 polymer ?
#
loop_
_entity_poly.entity_id
_entity_poly.type
_entity_poly.pdbx_seq_one_letter_code
_entity_poly.pdbx_strand_id
1 'polypeptide(L)' 'MANETRSQNFDYPQYLPFLEAICWQTEDVYRFTPQQMLSRYERGWRYKDIFQPPQGEELEFVQRLAKQYHSWLQAQL' A
#
# COMPACT_ATOMS: atom_id res chain seq x y z
N MET A 1 25.14 15.01 1.33
CA MET A 1 24.20 15.61 2.31
C MET A 1 22.79 15.24 1.91
N ALA A 2 21.99 14.83 2.90
CA ALA A 2 20.55 14.48 2.86
C ALA A 2 20.21 13.15 2.15
N ASN A 3 19.52 12.17 2.72
CA ASN A 3 18.83 12.05 4.01
C ASN A 3 18.90 10.59 4.48
N GLU A 4 19.19 10.42 5.77
CA GLU A 4 18.97 9.17 6.49
C GLU A 4 17.54 8.70 6.23
N THR A 5 17.40 7.60 5.48
CA THR A 5 16.13 6.93 5.34
C THR A 5 15.84 6.36 6.71
N ARG A 6 15.05 7.07 7.52
CA ARG A 6 14.48 6.53 8.76
C ARG A 6 13.84 5.20 8.39
N SER A 7 14.51 4.10 8.72
CA SER A 7 13.97 2.75 8.65
C SER A 7 12.85 2.66 9.67
N GLN A 8 11.68 3.21 9.31
CA GLN A 8 10.46 2.96 10.05
C GLN A 8 10.10 1.51 9.73
N ASN A 9 10.12 0.66 10.76
CA ASN A 9 9.58 -0.68 10.68
C ASN A 9 8.10 -0.54 10.34
N PHE A 10 7.75 -0.83 9.09
CA PHE A 10 6.37 -1.12 8.77
C PHE A 10 6.07 -2.49 9.35
N ASP A 11 5.14 -2.56 10.29
CA ASP A 11 4.47 -3.82 10.57
C ASP A 11 3.64 -4.15 9.31
N TYR A 12 4.18 -5.08 8.52
CA TYR A 12 3.55 -5.59 7.33
C TYR A 12 2.44 -6.55 7.73
N PRO A 13 1.19 -6.29 7.30
CA PRO A 13 0.11 -7.26 7.46
C PRO A 13 0.50 -8.59 6.84
N GLN A 14 0.01 -9.68 7.43
CA GLN A 14 0.22 -11.01 6.88
C GLN A 14 -0.46 -11.17 5.52
N TYR A 15 -1.55 -10.44 5.29
CA TYR A 15 -2.37 -10.50 4.08
C TYR A 15 -2.68 -9.10 3.55
N LEU A 16 -2.49 -8.93 2.23
CA LEU A 16 -2.80 -7.70 1.50
C LEU A 16 -3.76 -8.03 0.33
N PRO A 17 -5.01 -8.45 0.61
CA PRO A 17 -5.91 -9.01 -0.40
C PRO A 17 -6.25 -8.02 -1.51
N PHE A 18 -6.40 -6.73 -1.21
CA PHE A 18 -6.63 -5.73 -2.26
C PHE A 18 -5.39 -5.54 -3.12
N LEU A 19 -4.19 -5.48 -2.52
CA LEU A 19 -2.93 -5.37 -3.26
C LEU A 19 -2.70 -6.57 -4.18
N GLU A 20 -2.96 -7.78 -3.69
CA GLU A 20 -2.89 -9.02 -4.46
C GLU A 20 -3.87 -8.99 -5.64
N ALA A 21 -5.12 -8.56 -5.41
CA ALA A 21 -6.14 -8.47 -6.44
C ALA A 21 -5.75 -7.49 -7.57
N ILE A 22 -5.30 -6.28 -7.23
CA ILE A 22 -4.88 -5.28 -8.24
C ILE A 22 -3.55 -5.63 -8.91
N CYS A 23 -2.75 -6.53 -8.31
CA CYS A 23 -1.46 -6.98 -8.84
C CYS A 23 -1.46 -8.45 -9.25
N TRP A 24 -2.59 -9.03 -9.66
CA TRP A 24 -2.76 -10.47 -9.92
C TRP A 24 -1.74 -11.12 -10.89
N GLN A 25 -1.04 -10.35 -11.72
CA GLN A 25 0.05 -10.84 -12.59
C GLN A 25 1.45 -10.79 -11.95
N THR A 26 1.56 -10.26 -10.73
CA THR A 26 2.81 -10.15 -9.98
C THR A 26 3.02 -11.41 -9.16
N GLU A 27 4.19 -12.04 -9.32
CA GLU A 27 4.53 -13.29 -8.64
C GLU A 27 4.49 -13.17 -7.11
N ASP A 28 5.01 -12.07 -6.56
CA ASP A 28 5.03 -11.82 -5.12
C ASP A 28 5.00 -10.32 -4.81
N VAL A 29 3.86 -9.84 -4.31
CA VAL A 29 3.65 -8.44 -3.95
C VAL A 29 4.35 -8.05 -2.65
N TYR A 30 4.68 -9.01 -1.79
CA TYR A 30 5.31 -8.77 -0.48
C TYR A 30 6.80 -8.43 -0.60
N ARG A 31 7.41 -8.70 -1.76
CA ARG A 31 8.78 -8.29 -2.09
C ARG A 31 8.91 -6.81 -2.44
N PHE A 32 7.79 -6.10 -2.60
CA PHE A 32 7.82 -4.67 -2.88
C PHE A 32 8.28 -3.88 -1.67
N THR A 33 9.02 -2.80 -1.92
CA THR A 33 9.27 -1.78 -0.90
C THR A 33 7.96 -1.08 -0.52
N PRO A 34 7.85 -0.47 0.67
CA PRO A 34 6.66 0.29 1.07
C PRO A 34 6.20 1.31 0.01
N GLN A 35 7.15 2.01 -0.60
CA GLN A 35 6.87 2.98 -1.66
C GLN A 35 6.37 2.32 -2.95
N GLN A 36 6.89 1.14 -3.31
CA GLN A 36 6.39 0.37 -4.45
C GLN A 36 4.98 -0.12 -4.20
N MET A 37 4.68 -0.66 -3.00
CA MET A 37 3.33 -1.06 -2.60
C MET A 37 2.37 0.12 -2.69
N LEU A 38 2.74 1.28 -2.14
CA LEU A 38 1.96 2.51 -2.25
C LEU A 38 1.66 2.88 -3.71
N SER A 39 2.66 2.84 -4.60
CA SER A 39 2.47 3.11 -6.02
C SER A 39 1.49 2.13 -6.70
N ARG A 40 1.37 0.89 -6.20
CA ARG A 40 0.34 -0.05 -6.67
C ARG A 40 -1.03 0.34 -6.15
N TYR A 41 -1.15 0.63 -4.86
CA TYR A 41 -2.41 1.11 -4.28
C TYR A 41 -2.93 2.35 -4.98
N GLU A 42 -2.08 3.35 -5.23
CA GLU A 42 -2.46 4.59 -5.92
C GLU A 42 -3.02 4.30 -7.31
N ARG A 43 -2.29 3.52 -8.13
CA ARG A 43 -2.73 3.18 -9.50
C ARG A 43 -3.96 2.27 -9.52
N GLY A 44 -4.04 1.34 -8.57
CA GLY A 44 -5.11 0.36 -8.46
C GLY A 44 -6.34 0.87 -7.71
N TRP A 45 -6.28 2.04 -7.06
CA TRP A 45 -7.36 2.56 -6.24
C TRP A 45 -8.68 2.69 -6.97
N ARG A 46 -8.62 3.01 -8.28
CA ARG A 46 -9.80 3.08 -9.15
C ARG A 46 -10.59 1.77 -9.25
N TYR A 47 -10.00 0.65 -8.86
CA TYR A 47 -10.63 -0.67 -8.88
C TYR A 47 -11.24 -1.07 -7.53
N LYS A 48 -11.24 -0.18 -6.54
CA LYS A 48 -11.81 -0.44 -5.20
C LYS A 48 -13.31 -0.77 -5.19
N ASP A 49 -14.03 -0.41 -6.24
CA ASP A 49 -15.47 -0.71 -6.39
C ASP A 49 -15.71 -2.01 -7.19
N ILE A 50 -14.69 -2.49 -7.92
CA ILE A 50 -14.73 -3.76 -8.66
C ILE A 50 -14.25 -4.89 -7.76
N PHE A 51 -13.16 -4.64 -7.03
CA PHE A 51 -12.69 -5.50 -5.95
C PHE A 51 -13.29 -5.03 -4.63
N GLN A 52 -12.99 -5.74 -3.54
CA GLN A 52 -13.26 -5.24 -2.20
C GLN A 52 -12.15 -4.25 -1.80
N PRO A 53 -12.46 -3.05 -1.29
CA PRO A 53 -11.44 -2.10 -0.85
C PRO A 53 -10.60 -2.67 0.30
N PRO A 54 -9.40 -2.11 0.58
CA PRO A 54 -8.62 -2.46 1.76
C PRO A 54 -9.44 -2.36 3.04
N GLN A 55 -9.32 -3.36 3.90
CA GLN A 55 -10.00 -3.41 5.20
C GLN A 55 -9.05 -3.94 6.28
N GLY A 56 -9.40 -3.71 7.55
CA GLY A 56 -8.63 -4.20 8.70
C GLY A 56 -7.16 -3.79 8.66
N GLU A 57 -6.27 -4.74 8.87
CA GLU A 57 -4.81 -4.51 8.90
C GLU A 57 -4.27 -3.94 7.58
N GLU A 58 -4.82 -4.37 6.43
CA GLU A 58 -4.42 -3.84 5.13
C GLU A 58 -4.77 -2.35 5.02
N LEU A 59 -5.96 -1.95 5.47
CA LEU A 59 -6.37 -0.54 5.47
C LEU A 59 -5.46 0.31 6.36
N GLU A 60 -5.17 -0.14 7.59
CA GLU A 60 -4.27 0.57 8.49
C GLU A 60 -2.87 0.70 7.90
N PHE A 61 -2.38 -0.35 7.22
CA PHE A 61 -1.11 -0.32 6.53
C PHE A 61 -1.10 0.70 5.39
N VAL A 62 -2.14 0.73 4.54
CA VAL A 62 -2.27 1.71 3.45
C VAL A 62 -2.35 3.14 4.01
N GLN A 63 -3.05 3.37 5.12
CA GLN A 63 -3.09 4.68 5.79
C GLN A 63 -1.71 5.12 6.29
N ARG A 64 -0.93 4.22 6.90
CA ARG A 64 0.45 4.50 7.32
C ARG A 64 1.34 4.85 6.13
N LEU A 65 1.27 4.07 5.05
CA LEU A 65 1.99 4.36 3.80
C LEU A 65 1.62 5.73 3.24
N ALA A 66 0.32 6.00 3.13
CA ALA A 66 -0.19 7.22 2.54
C ALA A 66 0.26 8.45 3.35
N LYS A 67 0.23 8.37 4.69
CA LYS A 67 0.72 9.42 5.59
C LYS A 67 2.23 9.62 5.48
N GLN A 68 3.02 8.53 5.47
CA GLN A 68 4.48 8.60 5.44
C GLN A 68 5.02 9.20 4.13
N TYR A 69 4.42 8.83 3.01
CA TYR A 69 4.86 9.27 1.69
C TYR A 69 4.05 10.46 1.16
N HIS A 70 3.22 11.08 1.99
CA HIS A 70 2.37 12.22 1.63
C HIS A 70 1.50 11.96 0.37
N SER A 71 0.97 10.75 0.25
CA SER A 71 0.13 10.33 -0.88
C SER A 71 -1.23 11.03 -0.88
N TRP A 72 -1.78 11.22 -2.07
CA TRP A 72 -3.16 11.67 -2.28
C TRP A 72 -4.21 10.66 -1.78
N LEU A 73 -3.83 9.39 -1.60
CA LEU A 73 -4.72 8.37 -1.03
C LEU A 73 -5.23 8.73 0.37
N GLN A 74 -4.50 9.57 1.12
CA GLN A 74 -4.97 10.06 2.42
C GLN A 74 -6.33 10.75 2.35
N ALA A 75 -6.67 11.38 1.22
CA ALA A 75 -7.95 12.06 1.03
C ALA A 75 -9.06 11.13 0.52
N GLN A 76 -8.77 9.84 0.32
CA GLN A 76 -9.67 8.87 -0.30
C GLN A 76 -9.97 7.65 0.58
N LEU A 77 -9.10 7.39 1.56
CA LEU A 77 -9.23 6.37 2.61
C LEU A 77 -10.12 6.88 3.74
#